data_AF-A0A8T3QCK0-F1
#
_entry.id   AF-A0A8T3QCK0-F1
#
_cell.length_a   1.000
_cell.length_b   1.000
_cell.length_c   1.000
_cell.angle_alpha   90.00
_cell.angle_beta   90.00
_cell.angle_gamma   90.00
#
_symmetry.space_group_name_H-M   'P 1'
#
loop_
_entity.id
_entity.type
_entity.pdbx_description
1 polymer ?
#
loop_
_entity_poly.entity_id
_entity_poly.type
_entity_poly.pdbx_seq_one_letter_code
_entity_poly.pdbx_strand_id
1 'polypeptide(L)'
;MPHVATSPAQLLETMGPAAHLVAGRLIVDDETVFRETTIRDLAWTAAFSEDEPTIQSAQWLIWSASQELGARSASIQDLYAARARGEIHGFTVPAINIRSQTFDMARTIFEAAKAADVGA
;
A
#
# COMPACT_ATOMS: atom_id res chain seq x y z
N MET A 1 -7.89 -13.71 -10.23
CA MET A 1 -7.06 -12.63 -10.81
C MET A 1 -7.65 -11.32 -10.32
N PRO A 2 -6.82 -10.31 -10.01
CA PRO A 2 -7.33 -9.02 -9.59
C PRO A 2 -8.09 -8.34 -10.72
N HIS A 3 -9.06 -7.51 -10.33
CA HIS A 3 -9.88 -6.73 -11.24
C HIS A 3 -9.19 -5.39 -11.54
N VAL A 4 -9.18 -4.98 -12.81
CA VAL A 4 -8.66 -3.68 -13.26
C VAL A 4 -9.86 -2.83 -13.65
N ALA A 5 -10.14 -1.78 -12.88
CA ALA A 5 -11.23 -0.88 -13.19
C ALA A 5 -10.89 0.01 -14.42
N THR A 6 -11.91 0.33 -15.20
CA THR A 6 -11.83 1.16 -16.41
C THR A 6 -12.54 2.51 -16.25
N SER A 7 -13.11 2.78 -15.07
CA SER A 7 -13.67 4.08 -14.71
C SER A 7 -13.61 4.30 -13.19
N PRO A 8 -13.63 5.56 -12.69
CA PRO A 8 -13.71 5.83 -11.26
C PRO A 8 -14.97 5.26 -10.60
N ALA A 9 -16.10 5.21 -11.32
CA ALA A 9 -17.34 4.63 -10.81
C ALA A 9 -17.19 3.12 -10.56
N GLN A 10 -16.64 2.39 -11.54
CA GLN A 10 -16.37 0.95 -11.39
C GLN A 10 -15.33 0.69 -10.29
N LEU A 11 -14.33 1.56 -10.13
CA LEU A 11 -13.34 1.45 -9.06
C LEU A 11 -13.99 1.51 -7.68
N LEU A 12 -14.93 2.44 -7.47
CA LEU A 12 -15.70 2.54 -6.23
C LEU A 12 -16.60 1.32 -6.01
N GLU A 13 -17.23 0.80 -7.06
CA GLU A 13 -18.01 -0.44 -6.98
C GLU A 13 -17.13 -1.65 -6.59
N THR A 14 -15.89 -1.69 -7.08
CA THR A 14 -14.93 -2.77 -6.79
C THR A 14 -14.49 -2.78 -5.32
N MET A 15 -14.54 -1.64 -4.64
CA MET A 15 -14.27 -1.59 -3.19
C MET A 15 -15.34 -2.31 -2.37
N GLY A 16 -16.56 -2.45 -2.91
CA GLY A 16 -17.65 -3.22 -2.31
C GLY A 16 -17.92 -2.81 -0.85
N PRO A 17 -18.13 -3.76 0.08
CA PRO A 17 -18.35 -3.46 1.49
C PRO A 17 -17.05 -3.18 2.26
N ALA A 18 -15.88 -3.25 1.62
CA ALA A 18 -14.60 -3.14 2.33
C ALA A 18 -14.30 -1.70 2.76
N ALA A 19 -14.73 -0.73 1.96
CA ALA A 19 -14.49 0.69 2.21
C ALA A 19 -15.45 1.57 1.41
N HIS A 20 -15.72 2.77 1.92
CA HIS A 20 -16.53 3.79 1.23
C HIS A 20 -15.95 5.19 1.38
N LEU A 21 -16.49 6.15 0.61
CA LEU A 21 -16.12 7.56 0.71
C LEU A 21 -17.17 8.37 1.49
N VAL A 22 -16.71 9.14 2.47
CA VAL A 22 -17.53 10.13 3.20
C VAL A 22 -16.88 11.49 3.09
N ALA A 23 -17.56 12.44 2.44
CA ALA A 23 -17.08 13.82 2.28
C ALA A 23 -15.61 13.92 1.77
N GLY A 24 -15.23 13.05 0.84
CA GLY A 24 -13.87 13.02 0.26
C GLY A 24 -12.82 12.32 1.12
N ARG A 25 -13.20 11.62 2.19
CA ARG A 25 -12.33 10.75 2.99
C ARG A 25 -12.68 9.29 2.76
N LEU A 26 -11.66 8.44 2.65
CA LEU A 26 -11.80 6.99 2.68
C LEU A 26 -12.08 6.49 4.09
N ILE A 27 -13.13 5.69 4.26
CA ILE A 27 -13.42 4.92 5.47
C ILE A 27 -13.24 3.44 5.12
N VAL A 28 -12.44 2.72 5.89
CA VAL A 28 -12.28 1.27 5.76
C VAL A 28 -13.24 0.60 6.74
N ASP A 29 -14.28 -0.06 6.21
CA ASP A 29 -15.32 -0.70 7.00
C ASP A 29 -14.96 -2.14 7.40
N ASP A 30 -14.26 -2.85 6.51
CA ASP A 30 -13.76 -4.20 6.74
C ASP A 30 -12.28 -4.27 6.37
N GLU A 31 -11.42 -4.13 7.38
CA GLU A 31 -9.96 -4.14 7.21
C GLU A 31 -9.46 -5.48 6.64
N THR A 32 -10.09 -6.61 7.00
CA THR A 32 -9.67 -7.93 6.54
C THR A 32 -9.92 -8.06 5.05
N VAL A 33 -11.15 -7.78 4.59
CA VAL A 33 -11.49 -7.83 3.16
C VAL A 33 -10.65 -6.81 2.37
N PHE A 34 -10.44 -5.62 2.94
CA PHE A 34 -9.64 -4.59 2.30
C PHE A 34 -8.20 -5.06 2.04
N ARG A 35 -7.55 -5.67 3.04
CA ARG A 35 -6.17 -6.18 2.93
C ARG A 35 -6.06 -7.42 2.04
N GLU A 36 -7.06 -8.29 2.04
CA GLU A 36 -7.00 -9.55 1.31
C GLU A 36 -7.28 -9.39 -0.18
N THR A 37 -8.24 -8.52 -0.53
CA THR A 37 -8.79 -8.40 -1.89
C THR A 37 -8.67 -6.97 -2.43
N THR A 38 -9.33 -5.99 -1.79
CA THR A 38 -9.50 -4.64 -2.35
C THR A 38 -8.19 -3.95 -2.69
N ILE A 39 -7.19 -4.01 -1.80
CA ILE A 39 -5.91 -3.33 -2.04
C ILE A 39 -5.16 -3.88 -3.27
N ARG A 40 -5.36 -5.17 -3.60
CA ARG A 40 -4.76 -5.77 -4.80
C ARG A 40 -5.43 -5.23 -6.06
N ASP A 41 -6.76 -5.11 -6.07
CA ASP A 41 -7.50 -4.55 -7.20
C ASP A 41 -7.17 -3.07 -7.41
N LEU A 42 -7.00 -2.29 -6.33
CA LEU A 42 -6.52 -0.91 -6.40
C LEU A 42 -5.11 -0.84 -6.99
N ALA A 43 -4.18 -1.67 -6.51
CA ALA A 43 -2.79 -1.68 -7.00
C ALA A 43 -2.70 -2.08 -8.47
N TRP A 44 -3.50 -3.07 -8.90
CA TRP A 44 -3.56 -3.49 -10.29
C TRP A 44 -4.22 -2.44 -11.17
N THR A 45 -5.30 -1.81 -10.71
CA THR A 45 -5.93 -0.69 -11.41
C THR A 45 -4.95 0.47 -11.61
N ALA A 46 -4.19 0.84 -10.57
CA ALA A 46 -3.19 1.90 -10.64
C ALA A 46 -2.03 1.58 -11.61
N ALA A 47 -1.74 0.31 -11.87
CA ALA A 47 -0.64 -0.12 -12.73
C ALA A 47 -1.06 -0.43 -14.17
N PHE A 48 -2.29 -0.89 -14.39
CA PHE A 48 -2.71 -1.51 -15.65
C PHE A 48 -3.98 -0.92 -16.28
N SER A 49 -4.66 0.02 -15.61
CA SER A 49 -5.77 0.73 -16.27
C SER A 49 -5.23 1.61 -17.41
N GLU A 50 -6.05 1.83 -18.42
CA GLU A 50 -5.78 2.76 -19.53
C GLU A 50 -6.49 4.11 -19.34
N ASP A 51 -7.35 4.23 -18.32
CA ASP A 51 -8.10 5.45 -18.00
C ASP A 51 -7.37 6.27 -16.92
N GLU A 52 -6.78 7.41 -17.32
CA GLU A 52 -5.96 8.26 -16.44
C GLU A 52 -6.71 8.72 -15.16
N PRO A 53 -7.98 9.18 -15.21
CA PRO A 53 -8.75 9.48 -14.00
C PRO A 53 -8.89 8.28 -13.06
N THR A 54 -9.05 7.07 -13.59
CA THR A 54 -9.13 5.84 -12.81
C THR A 54 -7.80 5.51 -12.14
N ILE A 55 -6.68 5.65 -12.86
CA ILE A 55 -5.33 5.44 -12.31
C ILE A 55 -5.09 6.39 -11.13
N GLN A 56 -5.36 7.68 -11.30
CA GLN A 56 -5.17 8.69 -10.25
C GLN A 56 -6.08 8.43 -9.05
N SER A 57 -7.32 8.02 -9.29
CA SER A 57 -8.26 7.65 -8.23
C SER A 57 -7.75 6.46 -7.42
N ALA A 58 -7.23 5.41 -8.09
CA ALA A 58 -6.66 4.24 -7.42
C ALA A 58 -5.43 4.60 -6.58
N GLN A 59 -4.52 5.42 -7.12
CA GLN A 59 -3.35 5.91 -6.38
C GLN A 59 -3.74 6.71 -5.13
N TRP A 60 -4.73 7.60 -5.26
CA TRP A 60 -5.24 8.39 -4.15
C TRP A 60 -5.92 7.51 -3.08
N LEU A 61 -6.68 6.49 -3.49
CA LEU A 61 -7.30 5.53 -2.58
C LEU A 61 -6.25 4.71 -1.82
N ILE A 62 -5.19 4.24 -2.50
CA ILE A 62 -4.06 3.54 -1.86
C ILE A 62 -3.39 4.45 -0.83
N TRP A 63 -3.11 5.70 -1.19
CA TRP A 63 -2.53 6.68 -0.26
C TRP A 63 -3.47 6.93 0.94
N SER A 64 -4.76 7.16 0.70
CA SER A 64 -5.75 7.39 1.75
C SER A 64 -5.86 6.20 2.71
N ALA A 65 -5.85 4.98 2.17
CA ALA A 65 -5.86 3.75 2.97
C ALA A 65 -4.61 3.65 3.87
N SER A 66 -3.45 4.10 3.38
CA SER A 66 -2.23 4.15 4.20
C SER A 66 -2.37 5.08 5.40
N GLN A 67 -3.14 6.17 5.27
CA GLN A 67 -3.38 7.12 6.35
C GLN A 67 -4.33 6.56 7.42
N GLU A 68 -5.37 5.85 7.00
CA GLU A 68 -6.40 5.25 7.84
C GLU A 68 -5.90 3.96 8.53
N LEU A 69 -5.14 3.12 7.84
CA LEU A 69 -4.60 1.85 8.36
C LEU A 69 -3.25 2.00 9.08
N GLY A 70 -2.75 3.24 9.25
CA GLY A 70 -1.51 3.52 9.98
C GLY A 70 -0.20 3.21 9.21
N ALA A 71 -0.27 2.92 7.92
CA ALA A 71 0.88 2.60 7.06
C ALA A 71 1.43 3.83 6.29
N ARG A 72 1.51 4.98 6.98
CA ARG A 72 1.87 6.27 6.35
C ARG A 72 3.29 6.23 5.80
N SER A 73 3.51 6.92 4.67
CA SER A 73 4.87 7.13 4.17
C SER A 73 5.70 7.93 5.19
N ALA A 74 6.83 7.37 5.59
CA ALA A 74 7.77 7.99 6.52
C ALA A 74 9.19 7.87 5.97
N SER A 75 9.98 8.93 6.16
CA SER A 75 11.39 8.93 5.77
C SER A 75 12.24 8.25 6.85
N ILE A 76 13.17 7.40 6.43
CA ILE A 76 14.20 6.83 7.32
C ILE A 76 15.46 7.70 7.41
N GLN A 77 15.41 8.96 6.94
CA GLN A 77 16.56 9.87 6.94
C GLN A 77 17.11 10.13 8.35
N ASP A 78 16.25 10.29 9.35
CA ASP A 78 16.70 10.53 10.74
C ASP A 78 17.42 9.32 11.33
N LEU A 79 16.97 8.11 10.98
CA LEU A 79 17.65 6.86 11.31
C LEU A 79 19.07 6.85 10.70
N TYR A 80 19.20 7.22 9.43
CA TYR A 80 20.51 7.32 8.77
C TYR A 80 21.41 8.39 9.42
N ALA A 81 20.86 9.56 9.76
CA ALA A 81 21.61 10.64 10.39
C ALA A 81 22.14 10.23 11.77
N ALA A 82 21.33 9.57 12.60
CA ALA A 82 21.74 9.03 13.89
C ALA A 82 22.81 7.93 13.75
N ARG A 83 22.67 7.04 12.74
CA ARG A 83 23.67 6.02 12.42
C ARG A 83 25.02 6.66 12.05
N ALA A 84 25.01 7.72 11.24
CA ALA A 84 26.23 8.42 10.81
C ALA A 84 26.96 9.12 11.97
N ARG A 85 26.23 9.57 13.01
CA ARG A 85 26.81 10.13 14.24
C ARG A 85 27.26 9.08 15.26
N GLY A 86 26.98 7.79 15.01
CA GLY A 86 27.29 6.70 15.92
C GLY A 86 26.33 6.54 17.11
N GLU A 87 25.19 7.25 17.11
CA GLU A 87 24.21 7.23 18.22
C GLU A 87 23.44 5.91 18.30
N ILE A 88 23.29 5.22 17.17
CA ILE A 88 22.60 3.93 17.07
C ILE A 88 23.49 2.91 16.32
N HIS A 89 23.47 1.66 16.75
CA HIS A 89 24.27 0.56 16.18
C HIS A 89 23.69 -0.81 16.59
N GLY A 90 24.28 -1.91 16.11
CA GLY A 90 23.89 -3.27 16.51
C GLY A 90 22.82 -3.94 15.64
N PHE A 91 22.42 -3.32 14.52
CA PHE A 91 21.45 -3.89 13.58
C PHE A 91 21.76 -3.52 12.11
N THR A 92 21.13 -4.25 11.20
CA THR A 92 21.15 -3.97 9.75
C THR A 92 19.83 -3.32 9.32
N VAL A 93 19.88 -2.51 8.27
CA VAL A 93 18.68 -1.96 7.62
C VAL A 93 18.59 -2.62 6.24
N PRO A 94 17.50 -3.33 5.91
CA PRO A 94 17.37 -3.96 4.60
C PRO A 94 17.23 -2.89 3.52
N ALA A 95 17.97 -3.06 2.42
CA ALA A 95 17.85 -2.24 1.22
C ALA A 95 17.37 -3.12 0.06
N ILE A 96 16.07 -3.03 -0.25
CA ILE A 96 15.43 -3.88 -1.26
C ILE A 96 15.06 -3.04 -2.47
N ASN A 97 15.50 -3.45 -3.66
CA ASN A 97 15.17 -2.80 -4.93
C ASN A 97 14.22 -3.70 -5.73
N ILE A 98 12.94 -3.31 -5.81
CA ILE A 98 11.90 -4.05 -6.55
C ILE A 98 11.70 -3.42 -7.92
N ARG A 99 11.72 -4.24 -8.99
CA ARG A 99 11.61 -3.78 -10.39
C ARG A 99 10.43 -4.36 -11.17
N SER A 100 9.88 -5.48 -10.70
CA SER A 100 8.77 -6.20 -11.32
C SER A 100 7.81 -6.65 -10.23
N GLN A 101 6.53 -6.82 -10.58
CA GLN A 101 5.51 -7.34 -9.65
C GLN A 101 5.53 -6.61 -8.30
N THR A 102 5.68 -5.27 -8.33
CA THR A 102 6.02 -4.47 -7.15
C THR A 102 5.09 -4.71 -5.97
N PHE A 103 3.78 -4.77 -6.24
CA PHE A 103 2.79 -5.05 -5.22
C PHE A 103 2.96 -6.45 -4.60
N ASP A 104 2.99 -7.50 -5.42
CA ASP A 104 3.06 -8.89 -4.93
C ASP A 104 4.40 -9.19 -4.24
N MET A 105 5.51 -8.66 -4.76
CA MET A 105 6.82 -8.78 -4.13
C MET A 105 6.87 -8.04 -2.79
N ALA A 106 6.40 -6.80 -2.72
CA ALA A 106 6.35 -6.05 -1.46
C ALA A 106 5.50 -6.77 -0.42
N ARG A 107 4.30 -7.24 -0.80
CA ARG A 107 3.43 -8.05 0.07
C ARG A 107 4.15 -9.28 0.61
N THR A 108 4.80 -10.04 -0.27
CA THR A 108 5.54 -11.26 0.13
C THR A 108 6.68 -10.94 1.09
N ILE A 109 7.40 -9.83 0.89
CA ILE A 109 8.47 -9.38 1.78
C ILE A 109 7.91 -9.13 3.20
N PHE A 110 6.82 -8.37 3.33
CA PHE A 110 6.22 -8.08 4.63
C PHE A 110 5.61 -9.33 5.29
N GLU A 111 4.97 -10.22 4.52
CA GLU A 111 4.47 -11.51 5.02
C GLU A 111 5.61 -12.40 5.53
N ALA A 112 6.73 -12.48 4.80
CA ALA A 112 7.91 -13.23 5.20
C ALA A 112 8.58 -12.64 6.44
N ALA A 113 8.71 -11.32 6.53
CA ALA A 113 9.28 -10.65 7.69
C ALA A 113 8.42 -10.90 8.96
N LYS A 114 7.09 -10.81 8.82
CA LYS A 114 6.16 -11.15 9.90
C LYS A 114 6.27 -12.62 10.32
N ALA A 115 6.35 -13.55 9.36
CA ALA A 115 6.48 -14.98 9.65
C ALA A 115 7.81 -15.34 10.33
N ALA A 116 8.87 -14.60 10.03
CA ALA A 116 10.20 -14.75 10.63
C ALA A 116 10.39 -13.97 11.94
N ASP A 117 9.39 -13.21 12.39
CA ASP A 117 9.45 -12.32 13.55
C ASP A 117 10.63 -11.34 13.51
N VAL A 118 10.85 -10.73 12.33
CA VAL A 118 11.86 -9.70 12.11
C VAL A 118 11.22 -8.37 11.74
N GLY A 119 11.92 -7.27 12.01
CA GLY A 119 11.44 -5.93 11.66
C GLY A 119 11.24 -5.76 10.15
N ALA A 120 10.11 -5.18 9.78
CA ALA A 120 9.78 -4.71 8.44
C ALA A 120 8.93 -3.44 8.50
#